data_AF-A0A1F2UAM0-F1
#
_entry.id   AF-A0A1F2UAM0-F1
#
_cell.length_a   1.000
_cell.length_b   1.000
_cell.length_c   1.000
_cell.angle_alpha   90.00
_cell.angle_beta   90.00
_cell.angle_gamma   90.00
#
_symmetry.space_group_name_H-M   'P 1'
#
loop_
_entity.id
_entity.type
_entity.pdbx_description
1 polymer ?
#
loop_
_entity_poly.entity_id
_entity_poly.type
_entity_poly.pdbx_seq_one_letter_code
_entity_poly.pdbx_strand_id
1 'polypeptide(L)'
;MAPGQKLGTPTLYYDPCAFTIPALGFAGNAGRNILRGPGLANLDFSLVKNTPIRYLGESGRLEFRAEIFHVLNHANFDMPARTVFAAPPDVQPPLTSAGVIASPGSASSRQIQFALKLVF
;
A
#
# COMPACT_ATOMS: atom_id res chain seq x y z
N MET A 1 16.03 4.22 -21.29
CA MET A 1 16.59 4.11 -19.94
C MET A 1 18.10 4.04 -20.05
N ALA A 2 18.85 4.70 -19.16
CA ALA A 2 20.31 4.60 -19.19
C ALA A 2 20.79 3.39 -18.37
N PRO A 3 21.87 2.70 -18.77
CA PRO A 3 22.48 1.65 -17.95
C PRO A 3 22.82 2.17 -16.54
N GLY A 4 22.57 1.34 -15.52
CA GLY A 4 22.91 1.65 -14.13
C GLY A 4 21.85 2.43 -13.34
N GLN A 5 20.67 2.71 -13.91
CA GLN A 5 19.57 3.26 -13.12
C GLN A 5 19.07 2.27 -12.06
N LYS A 6 18.92 2.76 -10.82
CA LYS A 6 18.44 1.96 -9.69
C LYS A 6 16.96 1.61 -9.87
N LEU A 7 16.66 0.32 -9.90
CA LEU A 7 15.29 -0.21 -9.87
C LEU A 7 14.74 -0.28 -8.43
N GLY A 8 13.44 -0.53 -8.29
CA GLY A 8 12.74 -0.61 -7.00
C GLY A 8 12.47 0.76 -6.36
N THR A 9 12.60 1.84 -7.12
CA THR A 9 12.23 3.19 -6.67
C THR A 9 10.78 3.51 -7.07
N PRO A 10 10.10 4.50 -6.44
CA PRO A 10 8.73 4.85 -6.83
C PRO A 10 8.59 5.34 -8.28
N THR A 11 9.64 5.92 -8.87
CA THR A 11 9.62 6.41 -10.25
C THR A 11 10.15 5.38 -11.25
N LEU A 12 10.80 4.33 -10.78
CA LEU A 12 11.34 3.25 -11.60
C LEU A 12 11.40 1.96 -10.78
N TYR A 13 10.26 1.28 -10.69
CA TYR A 13 10.11 0.11 -9.83
C TYR A 13 10.64 -1.16 -10.48
N TYR A 14 10.37 -1.35 -11.77
CA TYR A 14 10.95 -2.39 -12.61
C TYR A 14 11.51 -1.75 -13.89
N ASP A 15 12.14 -2.55 -14.75
CA ASP A 15 12.64 -2.09 -16.04
C ASP A 15 11.61 -2.32 -17.17
N PRO A 16 10.88 -1.29 -17.63
CA PRO A 16 10.03 -1.35 -18.82
C PRO A 16 10.71 -1.85 -20.10
N CYS A 17 12.02 -1.63 -20.25
CA CYS A 17 12.77 -2.03 -21.44
C CYS A 17 13.07 -3.54 -21.48
N ALA A 18 12.84 -4.27 -20.38
CA ALA A 18 12.94 -5.72 -20.34
C ALA A 18 11.77 -6.43 -21.04
N PHE A 19 10.76 -5.67 -21.49
CA PHE A 19 9.56 -6.20 -22.13
C PHE A 19 9.46 -5.73 -23.58
N THR A 20 8.79 -6.54 -24.39
CA THR A 20 8.41 -6.20 -25.76
C THR A 20 7.10 -6.89 -26.11
N ILE A 21 6.35 -6.35 -27.06
CA ILE A 21 5.17 -7.04 -27.60
C ILE A 21 5.69 -8.13 -28.56
N PRO A 22 5.23 -9.39 -28.42
CA PRO A 22 5.64 -10.45 -29.34
C PRO A 22 5.17 -10.17 -30.76
N ALA A 23 5.83 -10.78 -31.75
CA ALA A 23 5.40 -10.70 -33.14
C ALA A 23 3.96 -11.22 -33.31
N LEU A 24 3.24 -10.69 -34.32
CA LEU A 24 1.87 -11.10 -34.61
C LEU A 24 1.78 -12.62 -34.82
N GLY A 25 0.82 -13.26 -34.15
CA GLY A 25 0.65 -14.71 -34.19
C GLY A 25 1.51 -15.48 -33.18
N PHE A 26 2.36 -14.82 -32.41
CA PHE A 26 3.19 -15.45 -31.38
C PHE A 26 2.79 -15.02 -29.97
N ALA A 27 2.84 -15.97 -29.03
CA ALA A 27 2.78 -15.66 -27.61
C ALA A 27 4.12 -15.11 -27.13
N GLY A 28 4.08 -14.23 -26.12
CA GLY A 28 5.27 -13.78 -25.41
C GLY A 28 5.80 -14.84 -24.44
N ASN A 29 6.98 -14.58 -23.87
CA ASN A 29 7.61 -15.43 -22.85
C ASN A 29 7.46 -14.89 -21.41
N ALA A 30 6.81 -13.75 -21.24
CA ALA A 30 6.58 -13.17 -19.92
C ALA A 30 5.66 -14.09 -19.09
N GLY A 31 6.17 -14.57 -17.96
CA GLY A 31 5.38 -15.37 -17.03
C GLY A 31 4.22 -14.57 -16.43
N ARG A 32 3.20 -15.29 -15.95
CA ARG A 32 2.12 -14.69 -15.18
C ARG A 32 2.63 -14.25 -13.80
N ASN A 33 2.24 -13.06 -13.34
CA ASN A 33 2.57 -12.51 -12.01
C ASN A 33 4.09 -12.43 -11.70
N ILE A 34 4.92 -12.15 -12.72
CA ILE A 34 6.38 -12.05 -12.58
C ILE A 34 6.88 -10.81 -11.82
N LEU A 35 6.03 -9.79 -11.68
CA LEU A 35 6.35 -8.58 -10.91
C LEU A 35 5.86 -8.74 -9.47
N ARG A 36 6.73 -8.48 -8.51
CA ARG A 36 6.37 -8.30 -7.09
C ARG A 36 6.21 -6.82 -6.82
N GLY A 37 5.19 -6.41 -6.06
CA GLY A 37 5.04 -5.02 -5.66
C GLY A 37 5.76 -4.69 -4.35
N PRO A 38 5.69 -3.42 -3.91
CA PRO A 38 6.20 -2.99 -2.61
C PRO A 38 5.65 -3.84 -1.46
N GLY A 39 6.46 -4.02 -0.42
CA GLY A 39 5.98 -4.64 0.81
C GLY A 39 4.90 -3.80 1.49
N LEU A 40 3.97 -4.48 2.14
CA LEU A 40 2.94 -3.85 2.97
C LEU A 40 3.21 -4.20 4.43
N ALA A 41 3.35 -3.19 5.28
CA ALA A 41 3.47 -3.33 6.72
C ALA A 41 2.50 -2.38 7.41
N ASN A 42 1.59 -2.94 8.20
CA ASN A 42 0.67 -2.18 9.03
C ASN A 42 0.65 -2.74 10.46
N LEU A 43 0.52 -1.82 11.42
CA LEU A 43 0.37 -2.15 12.84
C LEU A 43 -0.70 -1.23 13.43
N ASP A 44 -1.77 -1.84 13.94
CA ASP A 44 -2.85 -1.15 14.62
C ASP A 44 -2.80 -1.47 16.12
N PHE A 45 -3.13 -0.49 16.95
CA PHE A 45 -3.05 -0.59 18.40
C PHE A 45 -4.36 -0.16 19.05
N SER A 46 -4.80 -0.92 20.05
CA SER A 46 -6.00 -0.61 20.84
C SER A 46 -5.71 -0.77 22.33
N LEU A 47 -6.16 0.20 23.11
CA LEU A 47 -6.10 0.20 24.57
C LEU A 47 -7.51 0.43 25.12
N VAL A 48 -7.95 -0.47 25.99
CA VAL A 48 -9.20 -0.33 26.75
C VAL A 48 -8.87 -0.33 28.24
N LYS A 49 -9.35 0.69 28.94
CA LYS A 49 -9.22 0.83 30.38
C LYS A 49 -10.59 0.98 31.03
N ASN A 50 -10.89 0.04 31.92
CA ASN A 50 -12.05 0.13 32.81
C ASN A 50 -11.62 0.73 34.15
N THR A 51 -12.27 1.82 34.53
CA THR A 51 -12.07 2.50 35.81
C THR A 51 -13.38 2.42 36.60
N PRO A 52 -13.42 1.68 37.73
CA PRO A 52 -14.61 1.59 38.57
C PRO A 52 -15.04 2.97 39.09
N ILE A 53 -16.32 3.29 39.00
CA ILE A 53 -16.94 4.47 39.62
C ILE A 53 -17.88 3.98 40.71
N ARG A 54 -17.37 3.92 41.95
CA ARG A 54 -18.13 3.40 43.10
C ARG A 54 -19.42 4.19 43.39
N TYR A 55 -19.47 5.47 43.01
CA TYR A 55 -20.66 6.30 43.16
C TYR A 55 -21.86 5.84 42.30
N LEU A 56 -21.64 4.99 41.28
CA LEU A 56 -22.68 4.46 40.40
C LEU A 56 -23.12 3.03 40.79
N GLY A 57 -22.70 2.53 41.95
CA GLY A 57 -23.00 1.18 42.44
C GLY A 57 -21.91 0.16 42.12
N GLU A 58 -22.16 -1.11 42.45
CA GLU A 58 -21.18 -2.20 42.38
C GLU A 58 -20.72 -2.52 40.93
N SER A 59 -21.58 -2.24 39.95
CA SER A 59 -21.28 -2.45 38.51
C SER A 59 -20.80 -1.19 37.79
N GLY A 60 -20.81 -0.05 38.48
CA GLY A 60 -20.51 1.27 37.92
C GLY A 60 -19.06 1.37 37.41
N ARG A 61 -18.87 1.68 36.13
CA ARG A 61 -17.53 1.89 35.55
C ARG A 61 -17.51 2.85 34.38
N LEU A 62 -16.36 3.51 34.23
CA LEU A 62 -15.98 4.28 33.06
C LEU A 62 -15.05 3.44 32.19
N GLU A 63 -15.44 3.20 30.95
CA GLU A 63 -14.61 2.57 29.94
C GLU A 63 -14.01 3.64 29.04
N PHE A 64 -12.68 3.75 29.04
CA PHE A 64 -11.93 4.56 28.10
C PHE A 64 -11.29 3.67 27.05
N ARG A 65 -11.49 3.99 25.77
CA ARG A 65 -10.87 3.30 24.65
C ARG A 65 -10.04 4.28 23.83
N ALA A 66 -8.82 3.90 23.53
CA ALA A 66 -7.96 4.57 22.57
C ALA A 66 -7.62 3.60 21.44
N GLU A 67 -7.85 4.03 20.20
CA GLU A 67 -7.50 3.26 19.00
C GLU A 67 -6.53 4.07 18.16
N ILE A 68 -5.44 3.44 17.75
CA ILE A 68 -4.42 4.03 16.89
C ILE A 68 -4.24 3.09 15.70
N PHE A 69 -4.82 3.47 14.57
CA PHE A 69 -4.57 2.80 13.30
C PHE A 69 -3.26 3.32 12.71
N HIS A 70 -2.49 2.42 12.09
CA HIS A 70 -1.19 2.76 11.52
C HIS A 70 -0.25 3.42 12.55
N VAL A 71 -0.04 2.78 13.70
CA VAL A 71 0.72 3.35 14.83
C VAL A 71 2.16 3.72 14.46
N LEU A 72 2.78 2.96 13.56
CA LEU A 72 4.13 3.21 13.04
C LEU A 72 4.17 4.32 11.98
N ASN A 73 3.01 4.70 11.41
CA ASN A 73 2.88 5.65 10.31
C ASN A 73 3.83 5.35 9.13
N HIS A 74 4.05 4.06 8.89
CA HIS A 74 4.84 3.58 7.76
C HIS A 74 4.04 3.78 6.47
N ALA A 75 4.64 4.46 5.49
CA ALA A 75 4.01 4.66 4.19
C ALA A 75 3.95 3.33 3.44
N ASN A 76 2.74 2.88 3.12
CA ASN A 76 2.51 1.77 2.21
C ASN A 76 2.19 2.34 0.83
N PHE A 77 2.80 1.79 -0.21
CA PHE A 77 2.66 2.26 -1.58
C PHE A 77 1.76 1.34 -2.39
N ASP A 78 1.11 1.89 -3.42
CA ASP A 78 0.33 1.06 -4.35
C ASP A 78 1.25 0.27 -5.29
N MET A 79 0.65 -0.61 -6.09
CA MET A 79 1.34 -1.32 -7.14
C MET A 79 1.85 -0.36 -8.21
N PRO A 80 3.05 -0.60 -8.76
CA PRO A 80 3.53 0.15 -9.92
C PRO A 80 2.62 -0.12 -11.13
N ALA A 81 2.53 0.84 -12.05
CA ALA A 81 1.76 0.64 -13.28
C ALA A 81 2.32 -0.58 -14.05
N ARG A 82 1.42 -1.51 -14.39
CA ARG A 82 1.78 -2.81 -14.99
C ARG A 82 1.68 -2.82 -16.51
N THR A 83 1.01 -1.82 -17.10
CA THR A 83 0.91 -1.67 -18.54
C THR A 83 2.18 -1.04 -19.07
N VAL A 84 2.94 -1.79 -19.85
CA VAL A 84 4.23 -1.34 -20.40
C VAL A 84 4.05 -0.62 -21.73
N PHE A 85 3.11 -1.06 -22.57
CA PHE A 85 2.89 -0.56 -23.92
C PHE A 85 1.41 -0.28 -24.18
N ALA A 86 1.12 0.74 -24.99
CA ALA A 86 -0.22 1.01 -25.54
C ALA A 86 -0.31 0.73 -27.06
N ALA A 87 0.83 0.51 -27.71
CA ALA A 87 0.99 0.19 -29.11
C ALA A 87 2.27 -0.67 -29.29
N PRO A 88 2.43 -1.35 -30.44
CA PRO A 88 3.65 -2.09 -30.78
C PRO A 88 4.95 -1.27 -30.60
N PRO A 89 6.09 -1.89 -30.22
CA PRO A 89 7.35 -1.21 -29.91
C PRO A 89 7.97 -0.43 -31.07
N ASP A 90 7.69 -0.86 -32.31
CA ASP A 90 8.05 -0.16 -33.55
C ASP A 90 7.26 1.15 -33.74
N VAL A 91 6.11 1.27 -33.06
CA VAL A 91 5.26 2.46 -33.08
C VAL A 91 5.52 3.36 -31.87
N GLN A 92 5.82 2.77 -30.70
CA GLN A 92 5.95 3.54 -29.46
C GLN A 92 6.96 2.91 -28.47
N PRO A 93 7.82 3.73 -27.81
CA PRO A 93 8.58 3.26 -26.65
C PRO A 93 7.66 2.86 -25.49
N PRO A 94 8.20 2.14 -24.46
CA PRO A 94 7.47 1.89 -23.23
C PRO A 94 6.86 3.17 -22.65
N LEU A 95 5.66 3.04 -22.07
CA LEU A 95 4.95 4.14 -21.45
C LEU A 95 5.79 4.76 -20.34
N THR A 96 5.78 6.09 -20.23
CA THR A 96 6.48 6.81 -19.13
C THR A 96 5.91 6.49 -17.76
N SER A 97 4.66 6.00 -17.70
CA SER A 97 4.03 5.52 -16.48
C SER A 97 4.44 4.09 -16.10
N ALA A 98 5.00 3.30 -17.02
CA ALA A 98 5.37 1.91 -16.75
C ALA A 98 6.42 1.85 -15.64
N GLY A 99 6.14 1.07 -14.60
CA GLY A 99 7.02 0.97 -13.44
C GLY A 99 6.95 2.15 -12.48
N VAL A 100 6.06 3.12 -12.68
CA VAL A 100 5.83 4.24 -11.76
C VAL A 100 4.74 3.86 -10.75
N ILE A 101 5.00 4.17 -9.48
CA ILE A 101 4.03 4.17 -8.38
C ILE A 101 3.48 5.59 -8.28
N ALA A 102 2.24 5.79 -8.73
CA ALA A 102 1.63 7.11 -8.81
C ALA A 102 1.03 7.61 -7.49
N SER A 103 0.78 6.73 -6.53
CA SER A 103 0.10 7.07 -5.28
C SER A 103 0.60 6.24 -4.09
N PRO A 104 0.50 6.80 -2.87
CA PRO A 104 0.47 5.96 -1.67
C PRO A 104 -0.67 4.95 -1.80
N GLY A 105 -0.46 3.75 -1.27
CA GLY A 105 -1.44 2.66 -1.30
C GLY A 105 -2.66 2.98 -0.45
N SER A 106 -3.65 2.08 -0.47
CA SER A 106 -4.94 2.27 0.24
C SER A 106 -4.83 2.28 1.76
N ALA A 107 -3.64 2.05 2.30
CA ALA A 107 -3.39 2.06 3.72
C ALA A 107 -3.37 3.54 4.19
N SER A 108 -4.24 3.89 5.12
CA SER A 108 -4.43 5.28 5.53
C SER A 108 -3.21 5.88 6.24
N SER A 109 -3.14 7.20 6.38
CA SER A 109 -2.19 7.78 7.36
C SER A 109 -2.61 7.39 8.78
N ARG A 110 -1.72 7.59 9.77
CA ARG A 110 -2.05 7.34 11.18
C ARG A 110 -3.36 8.00 11.59
N GLN A 111 -4.27 7.22 12.15
CA GLN A 111 -5.53 7.72 12.70
C GLN A 111 -5.61 7.39 14.18
N ILE A 112 -5.98 8.38 14.99
CA ILE A 112 -6.13 8.23 16.44
C ILE A 112 -7.58 8.55 16.79
N GLN A 113 -8.22 7.64 17.51
CA GLN A 113 -9.60 7.78 17.93
C GLN A 113 -9.72 7.48 19.42
N PHE A 114 -10.57 8.24 20.10
CA PHE A 114 -10.86 8.07 21.52
C PHE A 114 -12.36 7.86 21.69
N ALA A 115 -12.73 6.97 22.62
CA ALA A 115 -14.10 6.76 23.03
C ALA A 115 -14.19 6.68 24.55
N LEU A 116 -15.32 7.18 25.07
CA LEU A 116 -15.66 7.11 26.47
C LEU A 116 -17.06 6.52 26.62
N LYS A 117 -17.19 5.51 27.47
CA LYS A 117 -18.47 4.85 27.74
C LYS A 117 -18.70 4.75 29.24
N LEU A 118 -19.86 5.25 29.68
CA LEU A 118 -20.33 5.06 31.04
C LEU A 118 -21.20 3.81 31.13
N VAL A 119 -20.96 2.96 32.12
CA VAL A 119 -21.73 1.75 32.41
C VAL A 119 -22.23 1.85 33.86
N PHE A 120 -23.53 1.64 34.06
CA PHE A 120 -24.22 1.70 35.34
C PHE A 120 -25.11 0.46 35.50
#